data_AF-A0A259MZZ9-F1
#
_entry.id   AF-A0A259MZZ9-F1
#
_cell.length_a   1.000
_cell.length_b   1.000
_cell.length_c   1.000
_cell.angle_alpha   90.00
_cell.angle_beta   90.00
_cell.angle_gamma   90.00
#
_symmetry.space_group_name_H-M   'P 1'
#
loop_
_entity.id
_entity.type
_entity.pdbx_description
1 polymer ?
#
loop_
_entity_poly.entity_id
_entity_poly.type
_entity_poly.pdbx_seq_one_letter_code
_entity_poly.pdbx_strand_id
1 'polypeptide(L)'
;HRMPAFTAFAVLMAMANCGLPATSGFVGEFMVILAAVDYDFVIGLLAATALMLGAAYSLWMVKRVFFGAITNEHVAALKDLNAREYFMMSVLSICVIGMGVYPKPFTDVIHPAVINLLQHVAVSKL
;
A
#
# COMPACT_ATOMS: atom_id res chain seq x y z
N HIS A 1 -11.63 -21.84 8.51
CA HIS A 1 -11.59 -20.46 8.00
C HIS A 1 -12.94 -20.11 7.39
N ARG A 2 -13.72 -19.19 7.96
CA ARG A 2 -15.13 -18.99 7.57
C ARG A 2 -15.35 -18.01 6.40
N MET A 3 -14.31 -17.33 5.90
CA MET A 3 -14.40 -16.41 4.74
C MET A 3 -13.10 -16.39 3.91
N PRO A 4 -12.77 -17.47 3.17
CA PRO A 4 -11.50 -17.57 2.45
C PRO A 4 -11.29 -16.50 1.38
N ALA A 5 -12.32 -16.11 0.63
CA ALA A 5 -12.17 -15.09 -0.42
C ALA A 5 -11.92 -13.71 0.18
N PHE A 6 -12.69 -13.33 1.22
CA PHE A 6 -12.44 -12.09 1.95
C PHE A 6 -11.03 -12.02 2.53
N THR A 7 -10.56 -13.10 3.16
CA THR A 7 -9.20 -13.17 3.71
C THR A 7 -8.16 -12.97 2.62
N ALA A 8 -8.32 -13.55 1.44
CA ALA A 8 -7.36 -13.39 0.34
C ALA A 8 -7.25 -11.92 -0.10
N PHE A 9 -8.36 -11.24 -0.33
CA PHE A 9 -8.36 -9.81 -0.69
C PHE A 9 -7.80 -8.93 0.42
N ALA A 10 -8.17 -9.18 1.67
CA ALA A 10 -7.67 -8.42 2.80
C ALA A 10 -6.16 -8.58 3.00
N VAL A 11 -5.64 -9.80 2.83
CA VAL A 11 -4.19 -10.06 2.87
C VAL A 11 -3.48 -9.34 1.72
N LEU A 12 -4.02 -9.39 0.50
CA LEU A 12 -3.46 -8.68 -0.65
C LEU A 12 -3.38 -7.17 -0.39
N MET A 13 -4.46 -6.57 0.12
CA MET A 13 -4.49 -5.13 0.46
C MET A 13 -3.54 -4.78 1.60
N ALA A 14 -3.44 -5.65 2.61
CA ALA A 14 -2.47 -5.48 3.69
C ALA A 14 -1.02 -5.56 3.16
N MET A 15 -0.73 -6.48 2.23
CA MET A 15 0.59 -6.58 1.60
C MET A 15 0.90 -5.36 0.74
N ALA A 16 -0.10 -4.82 0.04
CA ALA A 16 0.06 -3.57 -0.70
C ALA A 16 0.40 -2.39 0.23
N ASN A 17 -0.20 -2.34 1.42
CA ASN A 17 0.12 -1.36 2.46
C ASN A 17 1.51 -1.55 3.08
N CYS A 18 2.06 -2.77 3.08
CA CYS A 18 3.42 -3.05 3.54
C CYS A 18 4.51 -2.72 2.50
N GLY A 19 4.13 -2.20 1.33
CA GLY A 19 5.07 -1.98 0.25
C GLY A 19 5.60 -3.27 -0.38
N LEU A 20 4.78 -4.32 -0.52
CA LEU A 20 5.20 -5.53 -1.24
C LEU A 20 5.54 -5.18 -2.70
N PRO A 21 6.66 -5.68 -3.26
CA PRO A 21 6.97 -5.48 -4.68
C PRO A 21 5.81 -5.91 -5.59
N ALA A 22 5.63 -5.18 -6.70
CA ALA A 22 4.50 -5.30 -7.63
C ALA A 22 3.14 -4.79 -7.12
N THR A 23 3.10 -4.10 -5.98
CA THR A 23 1.90 -3.38 -5.50
C THR A 23 2.09 -1.86 -5.59
N SER A 24 0.99 -1.12 -5.63
CA SER A 24 1.01 0.34 -5.72
C SER A 24 1.74 1.03 -4.56
N GLY A 25 1.63 0.49 -3.34
CA GLY A 25 2.29 1.06 -2.15
C GLY A 25 3.80 1.04 -2.26
N PHE A 26 4.38 -0.03 -2.82
CA PHE A 26 5.82 -0.14 -3.00
C PHE A 26 6.38 0.97 -3.89
N VAL A 27 5.72 1.27 -5.02
CA VAL A 27 6.24 2.26 -5.98
C VAL A 27 6.37 3.63 -5.33
N GLY A 28 5.36 4.07 -4.58
CA GLY A 28 5.37 5.37 -3.92
C GLY A 28 6.38 5.45 -2.78
N GLU A 29 6.34 4.48 -1.87
CA GLU A 29 7.23 4.47 -0.70
C GLU A 29 8.70 4.30 -1.09
N PHE A 30 8.99 3.48 -2.11
CA PHE A 30 10.34 3.28 -2.60
C PHE A 30 10.91 4.54 -3.25
N MET A 31 10.11 5.29 -4.05
CA MET A 31 10.52 6.59 -4.60
C MET A 31 10.84 7.59 -3.48
N VAL A 32 10.05 7.62 -2.41
CA VAL A 32 10.28 8.50 -1.25
C VAL A 32 11.58 8.14 -0.54
N ILE A 33 11.86 6.85 -0.33
CA ILE A 33 13.11 6.41 0.32
C ILE A 33 14.32 6.74 -0.55
N LEU A 34 14.25 6.53 -1.87
CA LEU A 34 15.35 6.90 -2.78
C LEU A 34 15.64 8.40 -2.73
N ALA A 35 14.60 9.24 -2.77
CA ALA A 35 14.75 10.69 -2.66
C ALA A 35 15.30 11.12 -1.29
N ALA A 36 14.88 10.45 -0.20
CA ALA A 36 15.37 10.72 1.14
C ALA A 36 16.86 10.38 1.29
N VAL A 37 17.30 9.24 0.74
CA VAL A 37 18.71 8.82 0.74
C VAL A 37 19.58 9.77 -0.08
N ASP A 38 19.08 10.26 -1.22
CA ASP A 38 19.78 11.24 -2.06
C ASP A 38 19.95 12.60 -1.36
N TYR A 39 18.96 13.00 -0.55
CA TYR A 39 19.05 14.21 0.27
C TYR A 39 19.97 14.05 1.50
N ASP A 40 19.75 13.01 2.32
CA ASP A 40 20.57 12.71 3.49
C ASP A 40 20.41 11.24 3.92
N PHE A 41 21.55 10.56 4.13
CA PHE A 41 21.55 9.14 4.47
C PHE A 41 20.85 8.81 5.79
N VAL A 42 20.95 9.68 6.80
CA VAL A 42 20.30 9.45 8.11
C VAL A 42 18.78 9.55 7.97
N ILE A 43 18.29 10.51 7.18
CA ILE A 43 16.85 10.63 6.89
C ILE A 43 16.37 9.42 6.08
N GLY A 44 17.12 8.98 5.08
CA GLY A 44 16.83 7.76 4.33
C GLY A 44 16.76 6.51 5.23
N LEU A 45 17.69 6.37 6.18
CA LEU A 45 17.70 5.28 7.16
C LEU A 45 16.46 5.31 8.08
N LEU A 46 16.07 6.50 8.56
CA LEU A 46 14.86 6.67 9.38
C LEU A 46 13.60 6.33 8.59
N ALA A 47 13.50 6.76 7.33
CA ALA A 47 12.36 6.45 6.46
C ALA A 47 12.24 4.95 6.19
N ALA A 48 13.35 4.28 5.87
CA ALA A 48 13.39 2.83 5.68
C ALA A 48 13.00 2.06 6.96
N THR A 49 13.46 2.52 8.13
CA THR A 49 13.11 1.92 9.42
C THR A 49 11.61 2.08 9.72
N ALA A 50 11.04 3.26 9.45
CA ALA A 50 9.61 3.50 9.62
C ALA A 50 8.76 2.57 8.75
N LEU A 51 9.15 2.38 7.49
CA LEU A 51 8.51 1.42 6.58
C LEU A 51 8.59 0.00 7.12
N MET A 52 9.78 -0.42 7.59
CA MET A 52 9.98 -1.79 8.12
C MET A 52 9.13 -2.06 9.36
N LEU A 53 8.99 -1.09 10.27
CA LEU A 53 8.10 -1.18 11.43
C LEU A 53 6.62 -1.25 11.02
N GLY A 54 6.20 -0.44 10.04
CA GLY A 54 4.85 -0.45 9.49
C GLY A 54 4.48 -1.81 8.87
N ALA A 55 5.41 -2.39 8.11
CA ALA A 55 5.26 -3.73 7.53
C ALA A 55 5.17 -4.81 8.62
N ALA A 56 6.04 -4.76 9.64
CA ALA A 56 6.03 -5.72 10.75
C ALA A 56 4.70 -5.69 11.53
N TYR A 57 4.19 -4.49 11.84
CA TYR A 57 2.91 -4.33 12.51
C TYR A 57 1.74 -4.86 11.67
N SER A 58 1.72 -4.54 10.37
CA SER A 58 0.67 -4.98 9.45
C SER A 58 0.65 -6.51 9.31
N LEU A 59 1.82 -7.15 9.22
CA LEU A 59 1.93 -8.60 9.15
C LEU A 59 1.48 -9.28 10.47
N TRP A 60 1.84 -8.68 11.61
CA TRP A 60 1.38 -9.14 12.92
C TRP A 60 -0.13 -9.03 13.06
N MET A 61 -0.73 -7.93 12.60
CA MET A 61 -2.17 -7.70 12.59
C MET A 61 -2.87 -8.74 11.69
N VAL A 62 -2.39 -8.96 10.47
CA VAL A 62 -2.97 -9.95 9.54
C VAL A 62 -2.99 -11.34 10.16
N LYS A 63 -1.88 -11.76 10.77
CA LYS A 63 -1.78 -13.05 11.47
C LYS A 63 -2.83 -13.17 12.57
N ARG A 64 -3.01 -12.13 13.37
CA ARG A 64 -3.90 -12.16 14.54
C ARG A 64 -5.38 -12.10 14.14
N VAL A 65 -5.72 -11.30 13.14
CA VAL A 65 -7.11 -11.03 12.73
C VAL A 65 -7.65 -12.13 11.81
N PHE A 66 -6.88 -12.52 10.79
CA PHE A 66 -7.38 -13.44 9.75
C PHE A 66 -6.98 -14.91 9.98
N PHE A 67 -5.82 -15.14 10.59
CA PHE A 67 -5.28 -16.47 10.86
C PHE A 67 -5.36 -16.89 12.33
N GLY A 68 -5.86 -16.01 13.21
CA GLY A 68 -6.06 -16.30 14.63
C GLY A 68 -7.29 -17.18 14.90
N ALA A 69 -7.39 -17.70 16.11
CA ALA A 69 -8.57 -18.43 16.57
C ALA A 69 -9.78 -17.49 16.66
N ILE A 70 -10.96 -17.98 16.26
CA ILE A 70 -12.20 -17.20 16.30
C ILE A 70 -12.69 -17.13 17.74
N THR A 71 -12.51 -15.97 18.38
CA THR A 71 -12.93 -15.74 19.78
C THR A 71 -14.36 -15.20 19.91
N ASN A 72 -14.98 -14.76 18.80
CA ASN A 72 -16.28 -14.10 18.80
C ASN A 72 -17.28 -14.88 17.92
N GLU A 73 -18.43 -15.25 18.50
CA GLU A 73 -19.47 -16.03 17.82
C GLU A 73 -20.11 -15.29 16.64
N HIS A 74 -20.15 -13.95 16.66
CA HIS A 74 -20.64 -13.16 15.52
C HIS A 74 -19.72 -13.24 14.31
N VAL A 75 -18.40 -13.29 14.52
CA VAL A 75 -17.42 -13.49 13.44
C VAL A 75 -17.53 -14.90 12.88
N ALA A 76 -17.93 -15.84 13.74
CA ALA A 76 -18.22 -17.19 13.33
C ALA A 76 -19.45 -17.24 12.40
N ALA A 77 -20.50 -16.46 12.66
CA ALA A 77 -21.72 -16.48 11.84
C ALA A 77 -21.60 -15.80 10.46
N LEU A 78 -20.48 -15.12 10.17
CA LEU A 78 -20.28 -14.42 8.91
C LEU A 78 -20.17 -15.40 7.72
N LYS A 79 -20.87 -15.05 6.64
CA LYS A 79 -20.73 -15.68 5.33
C LYS A 79 -19.67 -14.94 4.51
N ASP A 80 -19.04 -15.66 3.59
CA ASP A 80 -18.06 -15.08 2.66
C ASP A 80 -18.72 -14.06 1.72
N LEU A 81 -17.87 -13.35 0.96
CA LEU A 81 -18.24 -12.24 0.08
C LEU A 81 -19.41 -12.58 -0.85
N ASN A 82 -20.36 -11.66 -0.94
CA ASN A 82 -21.39 -11.68 -1.97
C ASN A 82 -20.80 -11.25 -3.32
N ALA A 83 -21.45 -11.59 -4.44
CA ALA A 83 -20.94 -11.33 -5.80
C ALA A 83 -20.60 -9.85 -6.05
N ARG A 84 -21.39 -8.93 -5.48
CA ARG A 84 -21.14 -7.49 -5.55
C ARG A 84 -19.87 -7.08 -4.81
N GLU A 85 -19.66 -7.62 -3.61
CA GLU A 85 -18.50 -7.30 -2.78
C GLU A 85 -17.24 -7.88 -3.40
N TYR A 86 -17.34 -9.10 -3.93
CA TYR A 86 -16.28 -9.74 -4.70
C TYR A 86 -15.87 -8.89 -5.92
N PHE A 87 -16.84 -8.38 -6.68
CA PHE A 87 -16.57 -7.50 -7.82
C PHE A 87 -15.83 -6.21 -7.39
N MET A 88 -16.31 -5.54 -6.34
CA MET A 88 -15.68 -4.32 -5.81
C MET A 88 -14.24 -4.57 -5.36
N MET A 89 -14.01 -5.64 -4.58
CA MET A 89 -12.66 -6.00 -4.11
C MET A 89 -11.73 -6.37 -5.27
N SER A 90 -12.25 -7.10 -6.26
CA SER A 90 -11.48 -7.49 -7.45
C SER A 90 -11.03 -6.28 -8.26
N VAL A 91 -11.92 -5.32 -8.50
CA VAL A 91 -11.58 -4.09 -9.24
C VAL A 91 -10.48 -3.31 -8.52
N LEU A 92 -10.60 -3.15 -7.20
CA LEU A 92 -9.57 -2.48 -6.40
C LEU A 92 -8.24 -3.23 -6.42
N SER A 93 -8.25 -4.56 -6.29
CA SER A 93 -7.03 -5.38 -6.39
C SER A 93 -6.34 -5.25 -7.73
N ILE A 94 -7.11 -5.23 -8.83
CA ILE A 94 -6.58 -5.02 -10.17
C ILE A 94 -5.93 -3.64 -10.28
N CYS A 95 -6.55 -2.60 -9.75
CA CYS A 95 -5.94 -1.26 -9.73
C CYS A 95 -4.62 -1.22 -8.94
N VAL A 96 -4.58 -1.85 -7.76
CA VAL A 96 -3.38 -1.92 -6.90
C VAL A 96 -2.24 -2.64 -7.59
N ILE A 97 -2.50 -3.79 -8.21
CA ILE A 97 -1.49 -4.56 -8.94
C ILE A 97 -1.09 -3.82 -10.22
N GLY A 98 -2.06 -3.31 -10.98
CA GLY A 98 -1.82 -2.60 -12.24
C GLY A 98 -0.92 -1.38 -12.05
N MET A 99 -1.19 -0.58 -11.01
CA MET A 99 -0.34 0.56 -10.65
C MET A 99 1.03 0.12 -10.13
N GLY A 100 1.12 -1.00 -9.40
CA GLY A 100 2.38 -1.55 -8.92
C GLY A 100 3.30 -2.09 -10.02
N VAL A 101 2.72 -2.74 -11.04
CA VAL A 101 3.46 -3.33 -12.17
C VAL A 101 3.80 -2.28 -13.23
N TYR A 102 2.87 -1.37 -13.52
CA TYR A 102 3.05 -0.33 -14.54
C TYR A 102 2.67 1.05 -14.00
N PRO A 103 3.55 1.69 -13.21
CA PRO A 103 3.27 3.00 -12.61
C PRO A 103 3.39 4.18 -13.60
N LYS A 104 4.04 3.98 -14.75
CA LYS A 104 4.34 5.05 -15.73
C LYS A 104 3.15 5.94 -16.10
N PRO A 105 1.94 5.41 -16.41
CA PRO A 105 0.81 6.24 -16.78
C PRO A 105 0.39 7.23 -15.70
N PHE A 106 0.56 6.87 -14.43
CA PHE A 106 0.25 7.75 -13.31
C PHE A 106 1.37 8.77 -13.10
N THR A 107 2.63 8.32 -13.13
CA THR A 107 3.77 9.21 -12.92
C THR A 107 3.90 10.25 -14.03
N ASP A 108 3.68 9.88 -15.29
CA ASP A 108 3.80 10.76 -16.45
C ASP A 108 2.77 11.89 -16.44
N VAL A 109 1.57 11.64 -15.89
CA VAL A 109 0.52 12.66 -15.73
C VAL A 109 0.87 13.64 -14.59
N ILE A 110 1.48 13.14 -13.52
CA ILE A 110 1.83 13.95 -12.34
C ILE A 110 3.11 14.77 -12.58
N HIS A 111 4.06 14.23 -13.36
CA HIS A 111 5.39 14.79 -13.52
C HIS A 111 5.43 16.26 -14.00
N PRO A 112 4.66 16.68 -15.02
CA PRO A 112 4.65 18.08 -15.46
C PRO A 112 4.14 19.02 -14.38
N ALA A 113 3.12 18.62 -13.62
CA ALA A 113 2.56 19.43 -12.54
C ALA A 113 3.58 19.60 -11.39
N VAL A 114 4.30 18.53 -11.05
CA VAL A 114 5.36 18.56 -10.03
C VAL A 114 6.52 19.46 -10.46
N ILE A 115 6.98 19.39 -11.72
CA ILE A 115 8.05 20.26 -12.23
C ILE A 115 7.64 21.73 -12.14
N ASN A 116 6.44 22.08 -12.61
CA ASN A 116 5.94 23.45 -12.54
C ASN A 116 5.85 23.94 -11.08
N LEU A 117 5.41 23.07 -10.15
CA LEU A 117 5.37 23.39 -8.72
C LEU A 117 6.76 23.65 -8.16
N LEU A 118 7.74 22.79 -8.46
CA LEU A 118 9.11 22.96 -8.01
C LEU A 118 9.75 24.24 -8.56
N GLN A 119 9.51 24.56 -9.84
CA GLN A 119 9.97 25.82 -10.44
C GLN A 119 9.33 27.04 -9.77
N HIS A 120 8.03 26.99 -9.48
CA HIS A 120 7.34 28.08 -8.79
C HIS A 120 7.85 28.30 -7.38
N VAL A 121 8.12 27.22 -6.62
CA VAL A 121 8.67 27.29 -5.27
C VAL A 121 10.15 27.72 -5.26
N ALA A 122 10.91 27.36 -6.29
CA ALA A 122 12.31 27.77 -6.43
C ALA A 122 12.48 29.26 -6.72
N VAL A 123 11.48 29.91 -7.33
CA VAL A 123 11.44 31.38 -7.47
C VAL A 123 11.05 31.97 -6.10
N SER A 124 12.07 32.17 -5.27
CA SER A 124 11.97 32.92 -4.02
C SER A 124 11.32 34.28 -4.29
N LYS A 125 10.34 34.68 -3.48
CA LYS A 125 9.74 36.04 -3.50
C LYS A 125 10.68 37.12 -2.93
N LEU A 126 11.94 36.78 -2.64
CA LEU A 126 13.01 37.69 -2.24
C LEU A 126 13.94 37.95 -3.42
#